data_AF-A0A2V8TLE6-F1
#
_entry.id   AF-A0A2V8TLE6-F1
#
_cell.length_a   1.000
_cell.length_b   1.000
_cell.length_c   1.000
_cell.angle_alpha   90.00
_cell.angle_beta   90.00
_cell.angle_gamma   90.00
#
_symmetry.space_group_name_H-M   'P 1'
#
loop_
_entity.id
_entity.type
_entity.pdbx_description
1 polymer ?
#
loop_
_entity_poly.entity_id
_entity_poly.type
_entity_poly.pdbx_seq_one_letter_code
_entity_poly.pdbx_strand_id
1 'polypeptide(L)'
;MVKNHWALLTLYMLLCMAASGAAVCTVSATGVAFGSYNPLPGREADTAGTIAVTCMGTIGDSVSYQITISPGRGSYQSRQMTSANRALHYNLFIDPARSSLGRWEGRYGHGGRFL
;
A
#
# COMPACT_ATOMS: atom_id res chain seq x y z
N MET A 1 25.47 22.78 49.73
CA MET A 1 25.88 21.81 48.69
C MET A 1 24.77 21.76 47.63
N VAL A 2 24.81 22.65 46.63
CA VAL A 2 23.82 22.76 45.54
C VAL A 2 24.22 21.75 44.47
N LYS A 3 23.48 20.66 44.34
CA LYS A 3 23.97 19.41 43.76
C LYS A 3 23.59 19.30 42.28
N ASN A 4 24.32 19.97 41.38
CA ASN A 4 24.41 19.73 39.92
C ASN A 4 23.12 19.28 39.16
N HIS A 5 21.95 19.79 39.54
CA HIS A 5 20.64 19.44 38.96
C HIS A 5 20.53 19.79 37.47
N TRP A 6 21.41 20.68 36.99
CA TRP A 6 21.47 21.19 35.64
C TRP A 6 22.01 20.14 34.66
N ALA A 7 22.87 19.23 35.15
CA ALA A 7 23.37 18.10 34.37
C ALA A 7 22.28 17.05 34.09
N LEU A 8 21.31 16.90 35.01
CA LEU A 8 20.19 15.98 34.84
C LEU A 8 19.15 16.53 33.85
N LEU A 9 18.88 17.84 33.90
CA LEU A 9 18.00 18.52 32.93
C LEU A 9 18.55 18.48 31.51
N THR A 10 19.86 18.69 31.34
CA THR A 10 20.52 18.63 30.03
C THR A 10 20.54 17.20 29.46
N LEU A 11 20.80 16.19 30.30
CA LEU A 11 20.75 14.79 29.88
C LEU A 11 19.33 14.34 29.49
N TYR A 12 18.30 14.80 30.21
CA TYR A 12 16.90 14.51 29.88
C TYR A 12 16.47 15.15 28.55
N MET A 13 16.89 16.39 28.30
CA MET A 13 16.60 17.09 27.04
C MET A 13 17.32 16.45 25.85
N LEU A 14 18.55 15.96 26.03
CA LEU A 14 19.30 15.25 25.01
C LEU A 14 18.70 13.87 24.68
N LEU A 15 18.14 13.18 25.69
CA LEU A 15 17.44 11.90 25.50
C LEU A 15 16.13 12.06 24.71
N CYS A 16 15.47 13.22 24.82
CA CYS A 16 14.21 13.51 24.14
C CYS A 16 14.39 13.76 22.63
N MET A 17 15.57 14.24 22.21
CA MET A 17 15.86 14.52 20.79
C MET A 17 16.25 13.27 19.97
N ALA A 18 16.40 12.10 20.60
CA ALA A 18 16.87 10.88 19.93
C ALA A 18 15.76 10.04 19.26
N ALA A 19 14.48 10.45 19.36
CA ALA A 19 13.34 9.58 19.05
C ALA A 19 12.46 10.06 17.87
N SER A 20 13.03 10.76 16.89
CA SER A 20 12.31 11.14 15.65
C SER A 20 12.93 10.49 14.42
N GLY A 21 12.93 9.15 14.38
CA GLY A 21 13.18 8.41 13.14
C GLY A 21 11.93 8.46 12.25
N ALA A 22 12.00 9.08 11.09
CA ALA A 22 10.92 8.97 10.11
C ALA A 22 10.86 7.52 9.59
N ALA A 23 9.69 6.90 9.62
CA ALA A 23 9.51 5.59 9.00
C ALA A 23 9.67 5.69 7.48
N VAL A 24 10.48 4.79 6.91
CA VAL A 24 10.73 4.72 5.46
C VAL A 24 9.97 3.52 4.91
N CYS A 25 9.01 3.75 4.02
CA CYS A 25 8.27 2.67 3.36
C CYS A 25 8.68 2.53 1.89
N THR A 26 8.93 1.29 1.47
CA THR A 26 9.06 0.91 0.07
C THR A 26 7.82 0.14 -0.35
N VAL A 27 7.37 0.40 -1.58
CA VAL A 27 6.20 -0.27 -2.18
C VAL A 27 6.65 -0.93 -3.48
N SER A 28 6.34 -2.21 -3.63
CA SER A 28 6.55 -2.95 -4.88
C SER A 28 5.24 -3.58 -5.33
N ALA A 29 4.96 -3.50 -6.62
CA ALA A 29 3.76 -4.10 -7.21
C ALA A 29 4.12 -4.98 -8.40
N THR A 30 3.47 -6.14 -8.51
CA THR A 30 3.49 -6.96 -9.72
C THR A 30 2.27 -6.61 -10.58
N GLY A 31 2.51 -6.39 -11.88
CA GLY A 31 1.45 -6.08 -12.84
C GLY A 31 0.50 -7.26 -13.05
N VAL A 32 -0.69 -6.96 -13.55
CA VAL A 32 -1.68 -7.96 -13.96
C VAL A 32 -1.61 -8.20 -15.46
N ALA A 33 -1.71 -9.46 -15.89
CA ALA A 33 -1.69 -9.84 -17.30
C ALA A 33 -2.72 -10.96 -17.57
N PHE A 34 -3.74 -10.65 -18.37
CA PHE A 34 -4.78 -11.61 -18.76
C PHE A 34 -4.36 -12.59 -19.87
N GLY A 35 -3.22 -12.33 -20.53
CA GLY A 35 -2.78 -13.11 -21.69
C GLY A 35 -3.77 -13.04 -22.86
N SER A 36 -3.87 -14.14 -23.61
CA SER A 36 -4.81 -14.27 -24.73
C SER A 36 -6.24 -14.44 -24.22
N TYR A 37 -6.97 -13.34 -24.10
CA TYR A 37 -8.38 -13.34 -23.69
C TYR A 37 -9.34 -13.52 -24.89
N ASN A 38 -10.25 -14.50 -24.77
CA ASN A 38 -11.35 -14.73 -25.72
C ASN A 38 -12.69 -14.40 -25.03
N PRO A 39 -13.42 -13.35 -25.47
CA PRO A 39 -14.70 -12.97 -24.88
C PRO A 39 -15.91 -13.80 -25.35
N LEU A 40 -15.78 -14.61 -26.41
CA LEU A 40 -16.89 -15.38 -27.00
C LEU A 40 -17.64 -16.31 -26.05
N PRO A 41 -17.00 -17.04 -25.12
CA PRO A 41 -17.71 -17.91 -24.19
C PRO A 41 -18.43 -17.15 -23.07
N GLY A 42 -18.35 -15.81 -23.01
CA GLY A 42 -19.00 -14.99 -21.99
C GLY A 42 -18.41 -15.16 -20.58
N ARG A 43 -17.27 -15.83 -20.47
CA ARG A 43 -16.61 -16.08 -19.18
C ARG A 43 -15.61 -14.97 -18.90
N GLU A 44 -15.71 -14.39 -17.70
CA GLU A 44 -14.74 -13.43 -17.21
C GLU A 44 -13.42 -14.14 -16.89
N ALA A 45 -12.31 -13.46 -17.16
CA ALA A 45 -10.98 -13.93 -16.82
C ALA A 45 -10.46 -13.19 -15.58
N ASP A 46 -9.98 -13.94 -14.61
CA ASP A 46 -9.36 -13.40 -13.40
C ASP A 46 -7.84 -13.58 -13.46
N THR A 47 -7.13 -12.56 -13.00
CA THR A 47 -5.68 -12.62 -12.77
C THR A 47 -5.37 -11.91 -11.46
N ALA A 48 -4.32 -12.38 -10.78
CA ALA A 48 -3.86 -11.76 -9.55
C ALA A 48 -2.57 -10.96 -9.79
N GLY A 49 -2.46 -9.84 -9.09
CA GLY A 49 -1.21 -9.11 -8.87
C GLY A 49 -0.97 -8.98 -7.37
N THR A 50 0.25 -8.63 -6.98
CA THR A 50 0.64 -8.52 -5.58
C THR A 50 1.20 -7.13 -5.33
N ILE A 51 0.78 -6.50 -4.23
CA ILE A 51 1.35 -5.25 -3.75
C ILE A 51 1.97 -5.55 -2.39
N ALA A 52 3.27 -5.33 -2.26
CA ALA A 52 4.00 -5.48 -1.02
C ALA A 52 4.44 -4.11 -0.53
N VAL A 53 4.18 -3.83 0.75
CA VAL A 53 4.63 -2.62 1.45
C VAL A 53 5.58 -3.05 2.55
N THR A 54 6.80 -2.55 2.51
CA THR A 54 7.82 -2.81 3.54
C THR A 54 8.21 -1.49 4.17
N CYS A 55 7.97 -1.32 5.46
CA CYS A 55 8.37 -0.13 6.20
C CYS A 55 9.51 -0.44 7.16
N MET A 56 10.51 0.43 7.23
CA MET A 56 11.56 0.42 8.24
C MET A 56 11.30 1.58 9.19
N GLY A 57 11.29 1.29 10.50
CA GLY A 57 11.05 2.27 11.55
C GLY A 57 11.72 1.83 12.86
N THR A 58 11.65 2.70 13.87
CA THR A 58 12.12 2.37 15.22
C THR A 58 11.09 1.56 16.00
N ILE A 59 11.55 0.82 17.01
CA ILE A 59 10.67 0.01 17.86
C ILE A 59 9.65 0.93 18.54
N GLY A 60 8.36 0.70 18.29
CA GLY A 60 7.25 1.53 18.78
C GLY A 60 6.59 2.41 17.70
N ASP A 61 7.18 2.52 16.50
CA ASP A 61 6.55 3.24 15.40
C ASP A 61 5.32 2.51 14.86
N SER A 62 4.20 3.23 14.78
CA SER A 62 2.99 2.77 14.11
C SER A 62 2.84 3.47 12.77
N VAL A 63 3.15 2.77 11.69
CA VAL A 63 3.05 3.32 10.34
C VAL A 63 1.70 2.94 9.74
N SER A 64 0.83 3.92 9.53
CA SER A 64 -0.41 3.74 8.78
C SER A 64 -0.19 4.14 7.33
N TYR A 65 -0.70 3.36 6.39
CA TYR A 65 -0.60 3.65 4.97
C TYR A 65 -1.92 3.39 4.24
N GLN A 66 -2.13 4.14 3.17
CA GLN A 66 -3.23 3.96 2.24
C GLN A 66 -2.65 3.82 0.84
N ILE A 67 -3.09 2.79 0.13
CA ILE A 67 -2.74 2.53 -1.26
C ILE A 67 -3.96 2.86 -2.11
N THR A 68 -3.73 3.62 -3.18
CA THR A 68 -4.73 3.88 -4.21
C THR A 68 -4.11 3.58 -5.56
N ILE A 69 -4.83 2.85 -6.41
CA ILE A 69 -4.41 2.63 -7.81
C ILE A 69 -5.21 3.55 -8.72
N SER A 70 -4.50 4.42 -9.43
CA SER A 70 -5.07 5.34 -10.41
C SER A 70 -5.80 4.57 -11.52
N PRO A 71 -6.84 5.13 -12.17
CA PRO A 71 -7.66 4.41 -13.16
C PRO A 71 -6.91 4.06 -14.46
N GLY A 72 -5.64 4.44 -14.58
CA GLY A 72 -4.86 4.30 -15.81
C GLY A 72 -5.48 5.13 -16.93
N ARG A 73 -5.69 4.52 -18.10
CA ARG A 73 -6.32 5.16 -19.27
C ARG A 73 -7.85 5.17 -19.23
N GLY A 74 -8.47 4.54 -18.24
CA GLY A 74 -9.93 4.40 -18.12
C GLY A 74 -10.51 5.17 -16.94
N SER A 75 -11.56 4.61 -16.32
CA SER A 75 -12.16 5.11 -15.07
C SER A 75 -11.96 4.12 -13.91
N TYR A 76 -12.29 4.51 -12.68
CA TYR A 76 -12.22 3.61 -11.52
C TYR A 76 -13.19 2.43 -11.62
N GLN A 77 -14.28 2.57 -12.38
CA GLN A 77 -15.29 1.52 -12.59
C GLN A 77 -14.95 0.61 -13.79
N SER A 78 -14.17 1.13 -14.75
CA SER A 78 -13.77 0.40 -15.96
C SER A 78 -12.40 0.89 -16.41
N ARG A 79 -11.38 0.16 -15.96
CA ARG A 79 -9.98 0.39 -16.33
C ARG A 79 -9.75 -0.18 -17.72
N GLN A 80 -8.79 0.37 -18.46
CA GLN A 80 -8.54 -0.05 -19.83
C GLN A 80 -7.09 -0.50 -20.03
N MET A 81 -6.92 -1.69 -20.59
CA MET A 81 -5.65 -2.23 -21.06
C MET A 81 -5.67 -2.23 -22.59
N THR A 82 -4.65 -1.70 -23.23
CA THR A 82 -4.60 -1.58 -24.70
C THR A 82 -3.46 -2.41 -25.27
N SER A 83 -3.74 -3.14 -26.34
CA SER A 83 -2.75 -3.88 -27.13
C SER A 83 -3.03 -3.66 -28.60
N ALA A 84 -2.13 -2.93 -29.28
CA ALA A 84 -2.33 -2.46 -30.65
C ALA A 84 -3.72 -1.79 -30.81
N ASN A 85 -4.58 -2.33 -31.68
CA ASN A 85 -5.89 -1.79 -32.01
C ASN A 85 -7.01 -2.37 -31.11
N ARG A 86 -6.66 -3.10 -30.05
CA ARG A 86 -7.61 -3.76 -29.15
C ARG A 86 -7.53 -3.14 -27.76
N ALA A 87 -8.68 -3.01 -27.13
CA ALA A 87 -8.81 -2.60 -25.74
C ALA A 87 -9.56 -3.67 -24.95
N LEU A 88 -9.05 -3.98 -23.77
CA LEU A 88 -9.69 -4.81 -22.77
C LEU A 88 -10.12 -3.91 -21.61
N HIS A 89 -11.41 -3.92 -21.31
CA HIS A 89 -11.96 -3.30 -20.10
C HIS A 89 -11.85 -4.29 -18.95
N TYR A 90 -11.33 -3.84 -17.82
CA TYR A 90 -11.12 -4.66 -16.63
C TYR A 90 -11.31 -3.84 -15.36
N ASN A 91 -11.34 -4.51 -14.21
CA ASN A 91 -11.28 -3.83 -12.93
C ASN A 91 -10.36 -4.58 -11.95
N LEU A 92 -10.00 -3.91 -10.86
CA LEU A 92 -9.11 -4.42 -9.83
C LEU A 92 -9.86 -4.47 -8.51
N PHE A 93 -9.85 -5.66 -7.92
CA PHE A 93 -10.51 -5.95 -6.66
C PHE A 93 -9.49 -6.45 -5.65
N ILE A 94 -9.75 -6.20 -4.37
CA ILE A 94 -8.89 -6.66 -3.28
C ILE A 94 -9.34 -8.04 -2.76
N ASP A 95 -10.54 -8.47 -3.16
CA ASP A 95 -11.17 -9.73 -2.78
C ASP A 95 -11.62 -10.53 -4.02
N PRO A 96 -11.61 -11.87 -3.94
CA PRO A 96 -12.04 -12.72 -5.06
C PRO A 96 -13.55 -12.67 -5.34
N ALA A 97 -14.35 -12.18 -4.39
CA ALA A 97 -15.78 -11.94 -4.59
C ALA A 97 -16.07 -10.62 -5.31
N ARG A 98 -15.03 -9.83 -5.62
CA ARG A 98 -15.08 -8.57 -6.36
C ARG A 98 -15.99 -7.52 -5.72
N SER A 99 -16.02 -7.49 -4.40
CA SER A 99 -16.90 -6.62 -3.62
C SER A 99 -16.27 -5.25 -3.35
N SER A 100 -14.94 -5.16 -3.37
CA SER A 100 -14.20 -3.97 -2.95
C SER A 100 -13.16 -3.54 -4.00
N LEU A 101 -13.39 -2.34 -4.54
CA LEU A 101 -12.59 -1.73 -5.61
C LEU A 101 -11.27 -1.17 -5.06
N GLY A 102 -10.17 -1.43 -5.77
CA GLY A 102 -8.75 -1.16 -5.47
C GLY A 102 -8.35 0.08 -4.66
N ARG A 103 -8.82 0.14 -3.42
CA ARG A 103 -8.32 0.97 -2.31
C ARG A 103 -7.93 0.00 -1.21
N TRP A 104 -6.71 0.13 -0.72
CA TRP A 104 -6.20 -0.68 0.39
C TRP A 104 -5.79 0.24 1.54
N GLU A 105 -6.17 -0.11 2.76
CA GLU A 105 -5.72 0.54 3.98
C GLU A 105 -5.00 -0.49 4.84
N GLY A 106 -3.86 -0.12 5.42
CA GLY A 106 -3.04 -1.05 6.19
C GLY A 106 -2.22 -0.35 7.27
N ARG A 107 -1.78 -1.14 8.25
CA ARG A 107 -0.82 -0.71 9.27
C ARG A 107 0.37 -1.66 9.26
N TYR A 108 1.57 -1.11 9.29
CA TYR A 108 2.77 -1.94 9.40
C TYR A 108 2.86 -2.50 10.83
N GLY A 109 3.15 -3.80 10.98
CA GLY A 109 3.24 -4.48 12.28
C GLY A 109 1.91 -4.96 12.89
N HIS A 110 0.76 -4.61 12.30
CA HIS A 110 -0.55 -5.20 12.61
C HIS A 110 -1.19 -5.67 11.31
N GLY A 111 -1.65 -6.92 11.22
CA GLY A 111 -2.32 -7.44 10.02
C GLY A 111 -3.36 -6.44 9.50
N GLY A 112 -3.21 -6.03 8.23
CA GLY A 112 -4.12 -5.08 7.59
C GLY A 112 -5.54 -5.65 7.60
N ARG A 113 -6.52 -4.84 8.03
CA ARG A 113 -7.91 -5.28 8.10
C ARG A 113 -8.59 -5.00 6.78
N PHE A 114 -8.90 -6.08 6.07
CA PHE A 114 -9.89 -6.11 5.00
C PHE A 114 -11.26 -5.81 5.63
N LEU A 115 -11.92 -4.75 5.17
CA LEU A 115 -13.34 -4.50 5.41
C LEU A 115 -14.10 -4.67 4.10
#